data_AF-A0A1U7CQT8-F1
#
_entry.id   AF-A0A1U7CQT8-F1
#
_cell.length_a   1.000
_cell.length_b   1.000
_cell.length_c   1.000
_cell.angle_alpha   90.00
_cell.angle_beta   90.00
_cell.angle_gamma   90.00
#
_symmetry.space_group_name_H-M   'P 1'
#
loop_
_entity.id
_entity.type
_entity.pdbx_description
1 polymer ?
#
loop_
_entity_poly.entity_id
_entity_poly.type
_entity_poly.pdbx_seq_one_letter_code
_entity_poly.pdbx_strand_id
1 'polypeptide(L)'
;MAESSTSIDDTSLARETNGRASPLPVVAEPAAVAILQDLADLPQVVASTRLLRLDSWEIGASVAALGLWLLLLAAGLSVAAQDYIDAIQHHNVSGVWAIVGSLFVISTCHTVTNTALMCCASAFLGALGFRVTGGKPEAVDGVADRRNAYVAAVTRGFFIFLIIQSGSIILSDQAFTNLTLEKYIRLVGLSSLLSFTVGYNPEVFRQLMDRVDKKFSDVPPNSGGT
;
A
#
# COMPACT_ATOMS: atom_id res chain seq x y z
N MET A 1 30.29 -48.26 -25.14
CA MET A 1 28.89 -47.79 -25.07
C MET A 1 28.86 -46.45 -25.78
N ALA A 2 28.18 -46.40 -26.92
CA ALA A 2 28.36 -45.39 -27.94
C ALA A 2 27.50 -44.14 -27.66
N GLU A 3 28.11 -42.98 -27.86
CA GLU A 3 27.50 -41.65 -27.85
C GLU A 3 26.56 -41.51 -29.05
N SER A 4 25.32 -41.06 -28.80
CA SER A 4 24.33 -40.78 -29.82
C SER A 4 24.12 -39.26 -29.89
N SER A 5 24.79 -38.65 -30.87
CA SER A 5 24.72 -37.22 -31.17
C SER A 5 23.59 -36.99 -32.17
N THR A 6 22.47 -36.43 -31.70
CA THR A 6 21.36 -35.98 -32.56
C THR A 6 21.63 -34.56 -33.05
N SER A 7 22.09 -34.49 -34.29
CA SER A 7 22.19 -33.28 -35.11
C SER A 7 20.79 -32.76 -35.43
N ILE A 8 20.43 -31.59 -34.91
CA ILE A 8 19.19 -30.88 -35.24
C ILE A 8 19.52 -29.88 -36.36
N ASP A 9 18.70 -29.93 -37.41
CA ASP A 9 18.85 -29.27 -38.70
C ASP A 9 18.25 -27.85 -38.65
N ASP A 10 19.10 -26.82 -38.72
CA ASP A 10 18.76 -25.40 -38.52
C ASP A 10 18.17 -24.70 -39.77
N THR A 11 17.82 -25.45 -40.82
CA THR A 11 17.63 -24.85 -42.16
C THR A 11 16.16 -24.49 -42.50
N SER A 12 15.21 -24.62 -41.57
CA SER A 12 13.76 -24.53 -41.89
C SER A 12 13.02 -23.25 -41.48
N LEU A 13 13.66 -22.26 -40.83
CA LEU A 13 12.92 -21.11 -40.24
C LEU A 13 13.11 -19.75 -40.95
N ALA A 14 13.66 -19.73 -42.16
CA ALA A 14 13.91 -18.48 -42.90
C ALA A 14 12.80 -18.07 -43.89
N ARG A 15 11.57 -18.59 -43.78
CA ARG A 15 10.54 -18.36 -44.81
C ARG A 15 9.13 -18.18 -44.26
N GLU A 16 8.88 -17.11 -43.51
CA GLU A 16 7.55 -16.46 -43.42
C GLU A 16 7.61 -15.13 -42.63
N THR A 17 8.26 -14.11 -43.21
CA THR A 17 8.17 -12.72 -42.72
C THR A 17 7.82 -11.80 -43.87
N ASN A 18 6.65 -12.01 -44.47
CA ASN A 18 6.09 -11.01 -45.38
C ASN A 18 4.57 -10.93 -45.23
N GLY A 19 4.09 -9.76 -44.83
CA GLY A 19 2.70 -9.36 -45.08
C GLY A 19 1.73 -9.43 -43.90
N ARG A 20 1.85 -8.49 -42.95
CA ARG A 20 0.74 -7.63 -42.51
C ARG A 20 1.26 -6.66 -41.45
N ALA A 21 1.55 -5.43 -41.88
CA ALA A 21 1.55 -4.30 -40.96
C ALA A 21 0.08 -4.10 -40.53
N SER A 22 -0.35 -4.82 -39.50
CA SER A 22 -1.54 -4.46 -38.75
C SER A 22 -1.30 -3.05 -38.20
N PRO A 23 -2.20 -2.08 -38.45
CA PRO A 23 -2.07 -0.77 -37.83
C PRO A 23 -2.00 -0.99 -36.32
N LEU A 24 -0.90 -0.52 -35.72
CA LEU A 24 -0.72 -0.54 -34.27
C LEU A 24 -1.99 0.04 -33.63
N PRO A 25 -2.56 -0.62 -32.61
CA PRO A 25 -3.65 -0.02 -31.85
C PRO A 25 -3.13 1.32 -31.33
N VAL A 26 -3.75 2.40 -31.79
CA VAL A 26 -3.57 3.74 -31.24
C VAL A 26 -3.91 3.61 -29.76
N VAL A 27 -2.88 3.53 -28.92
CA VAL A 27 -3.00 3.53 -27.47
C VAL A 27 -3.69 4.84 -27.13
N ALA A 28 -4.98 4.76 -26.80
CA ALA A 28 -5.78 5.90 -26.41
C ALA A 28 -5.25 6.40 -25.06
N GLU A 29 -4.30 7.33 -25.13
CA GLU A 29 -3.72 8.00 -23.97
C GLU A 29 -4.32 9.41 -23.67
N PRO A 30 -5.64 9.70 -23.78
CA PRO A 30 -6.15 11.00 -23.33
C PRO A 30 -6.73 11.00 -21.90
N ALA A 31 -7.05 9.83 -21.32
CA ALA A 31 -7.81 9.80 -20.06
C ALA A 31 -6.96 10.11 -18.81
N ALA A 32 -5.73 9.61 -18.75
CA ALA A 32 -4.86 9.83 -17.59
C ALA A 32 -4.33 11.26 -17.52
N VAL A 33 -4.01 11.87 -18.68
CA VAL A 33 -3.52 13.24 -18.78
C VAL A 33 -4.63 14.25 -18.45
N ALA A 34 -5.87 13.99 -18.88
CA ALA A 34 -7.00 14.85 -18.56
C ALA A 34 -7.28 14.90 -17.04
N ILE A 35 -7.15 13.78 -16.33
CA ILE A 35 -7.31 13.74 -14.86
C ILE A 35 -6.20 14.52 -14.16
N LEU A 36 -4.96 14.48 -14.67
CA LEU A 36 -3.83 15.25 -14.11
C LEU A 36 -3.93 16.74 -14.40
N GLN A 37 -4.48 17.15 -15.55
CA GLN A 37 -4.72 18.56 -15.88
C GLN A 37 -5.88 19.15 -15.08
N ASP A 38 -6.96 18.40 -14.87
CA ASP A 38 -8.09 18.85 -14.03
C ASP A 38 -7.69 19.03 -12.56
N LEU A 39 -6.71 18.25 -12.09
CA LEU A 39 -6.08 18.43 -10.77
C LEU A 39 -5.13 19.65 -10.70
N ALA A 40 -4.58 20.11 -11.84
CA ALA A 40 -3.67 21.25 -11.90
C ALA A 40 -4.41 22.61 -11.90
N ASP A 41 -5.66 22.64 -12.38
CA ASP A 41 -6.49 23.85 -12.44
C ASP A 41 -7.31 24.12 -11.17
N LEU A 42 -7.09 23.38 -10.09
CA LEU A 42 -7.75 23.66 -8.83
C LEU A 42 -7.37 25.06 -8.32
N PRO A 43 -8.35 25.91 -7.99
CA PRO A 43 -8.13 27.30 -7.62
C PRO A 43 -7.10 27.38 -6.50
N GLN A 44 -6.05 28.19 -6.69
CA GLN A 44 -5.07 28.47 -5.66
C GLN A 44 -5.75 29.14 -4.48
N VAL A 45 -6.17 28.32 -3.53
CA VAL A 45 -6.60 28.75 -2.21
C VAL A 45 -5.42 29.50 -1.61
N VAL A 46 -5.52 30.83 -1.58
CA VAL A 46 -4.56 31.71 -0.92
C VAL A 46 -4.57 31.34 0.56
N ALA A 47 -3.67 30.43 0.92
CA ALA A 47 -3.48 29.95 2.26
C ALA A 47 -3.01 31.14 3.10
N SER A 48 -3.95 31.73 3.85
CA SER A 48 -3.57 32.56 4.99
C SER A 48 -2.91 31.63 5.99
N THR A 49 -1.59 31.49 5.88
CA THR A 49 -0.74 30.64 6.71
C THR A 49 -0.71 31.19 8.14
N ARG A 50 -1.81 30.99 8.89
CA ARG A 50 -1.70 30.94 10.34
C ARG A 50 -0.89 29.69 10.62
N LEU A 51 0.43 29.88 10.77
CA LEU A 51 1.33 28.86 11.27
C LEU A 51 0.78 28.40 12.63
N LEU A 52 -0.02 27.33 12.60
CA LEU A 52 -0.53 26.71 13.80
C LEU A 52 0.69 26.27 14.59
N ARG A 53 0.76 26.65 15.86
CA ARG A 53 1.88 26.30 16.73
C ARG A 53 1.85 24.79 16.92
N LEU A 54 2.66 24.08 16.15
CA LEU A 54 2.82 22.64 16.28
C LEU A 54 3.47 22.35 17.64
N ASP A 55 2.86 21.45 18.38
CA ASP A 55 3.40 21.05 19.66
C ASP A 55 4.68 20.23 19.43
N SER A 56 5.69 20.37 20.29
CA SER A 56 6.98 19.71 20.10
C SER A 56 6.85 18.19 20.09
N TRP A 57 5.87 17.64 20.82
CA TRP A 57 5.60 16.21 20.81
C TRP A 57 4.98 15.73 19.50
N GLU A 58 4.19 16.56 18.79
CA GLU A 58 3.62 16.21 17.48
C GLU A 58 4.73 16.09 16.43
N ILE A 59 5.74 16.96 16.51
CA ILE A 59 6.96 16.87 15.68
C ILE A 59 7.75 15.61 16.04
N GLY A 60 7.94 15.33 17.33
CA GLY A 60 8.61 14.10 17.76
C GLY A 60 7.89 12.85 17.26
N ALA A 61 6.57 12.82 17.36
CA ALA A 61 5.74 11.72 16.88
C ALA A 61 5.78 11.58 15.35
N SER A 62 5.82 12.68 14.60
CA SER A 62 5.92 12.65 13.13
C SER A 62 7.26 12.08 12.67
N VAL A 63 8.37 12.53 13.27
CA VAL A 63 9.71 12.01 12.98
C VAL A 63 9.81 10.53 13.36
N ALA A 64 9.29 10.14 14.52
CA ALA A 64 9.28 8.75 14.96
C ALA A 64 8.43 7.86 14.02
N ALA A 65 7.26 8.33 13.59
CA ALA A 65 6.41 7.60 12.67
C ALA A 65 7.04 7.45 11.28
N LEU A 66 7.71 8.51 10.78
CA LEU A 66 8.45 8.45 9.52
C LEU A 66 9.64 7.49 9.61
N GLY A 67 10.39 7.54 10.71
CA GLY A 67 11.48 6.60 10.98
C GLY A 67 10.99 5.16 11.04
N LEU A 68 9.89 4.90 11.76
CA LEU A 68 9.26 3.57 11.82
C LEU A 68 8.80 3.12 10.43
N TRP A 69 8.20 3.99 9.63
CA TRP A 69 7.79 3.69 8.26
C TRP A 69 8.98 3.29 7.38
N LEU A 70 10.08 4.04 7.43
CA LEU A 70 11.31 3.73 6.68
C LEU A 70 11.95 2.41 7.14
N LEU A 71 11.95 2.14 8.45
CA LEU A 71 12.47 0.89 9.00
C LEU A 71 11.62 -0.32 8.57
N LEU A 72 10.30 -0.19 8.58
CA LEU A 72 9.39 -1.23 8.10
C LEU A 72 9.59 -1.50 6.61
N LEU A 73 9.71 -0.45 5.80
CA LEU A 73 10.00 -0.58 4.37
C LEU A 73 11.35 -1.27 4.14
N ALA A 74 12.41 -0.81 4.81
CA ALA A 74 13.74 -1.40 4.69
C ALA A 74 13.76 -2.86 5.14
N ALA A 75 13.08 -3.19 6.25
CA ALA A 75 12.94 -4.57 6.71
C ALA A 75 12.20 -5.44 5.69
N GLY A 76 11.09 -4.95 5.14
CA GLY A 76 10.33 -5.66 4.12
C GLY A 76 11.11 -5.91 2.83
N LEU A 77 11.94 -4.94 2.42
CA LEU A 77 12.86 -5.10 1.28
C LEU A 77 14.01 -6.07 1.58
N SER A 78 14.52 -6.08 2.82
CA SER A 78 15.63 -6.94 3.23
C SER A 78 15.21 -8.42 3.34
N VAL A 79 13.94 -8.70 3.60
CA VAL A 79 13.39 -10.07 3.72
C VAL A 79 13.32 -10.81 2.38
N ALA A 80 13.46 -10.11 1.25
CA ALA A 80 13.72 -10.78 -0.02
C ALA A 80 15.07 -11.52 -0.05
N ALA A 81 15.95 -11.32 0.95
CA ALA A 81 17.15 -12.12 1.15
C ALA A 81 16.81 -13.40 1.91
N GLN A 82 16.49 -14.47 1.17
CA GLN A 82 16.36 -15.84 1.68
C GLN A 82 17.55 -16.28 2.57
N ASP A 83 18.70 -15.62 2.43
CA ASP A 83 19.93 -15.81 3.19
C ASP A 83 19.76 -15.73 4.73
N TYR A 84 18.80 -14.94 5.25
CA TYR A 84 18.58 -14.85 6.70
C TYR A 84 17.81 -16.04 7.28
N ILE A 85 16.97 -16.70 6.47
CA ILE A 85 16.22 -17.90 6.89
C ILE A 85 17.19 -19.07 7.07
N ASP A 86 18.18 -19.18 6.17
CA ASP A 86 19.22 -20.21 6.22
C ASP A 86 20.13 -20.03 7.46
N ALA A 87 20.43 -18.79 7.85
CA ALA A 87 21.23 -18.49 9.03
C ALA A 87 20.52 -18.84 10.36
N ILE A 88 19.19 -18.72 10.42
CA ILE A 88 18.39 -19.06 11.62
C ILE A 88 18.21 -20.59 11.74
N GLN A 89 18.07 -21.30 10.62
CA GLN A 89 17.93 -22.77 10.63
C GLN A 89 19.15 -23.51 11.17
N HIS A 90 20.33 -22.87 11.19
CA HIS A 90 21.57 -23.47 11.70
C HIS A 90 21.80 -23.23 13.22
N HIS A 91 20.77 -22.74 13.93
CA HIS A 91 20.56 -22.72 15.39
C HIS A 91 21.79 -22.79 16.34
N ASN A 92 22.07 -21.66 17.01
CA ASN A 92 22.61 -21.70 18.38
C ASN A 92 22.23 -20.42 19.17
N VAL A 93 20.94 -20.22 19.45
CA VAL A 93 20.48 -19.03 20.21
C VAL A 93 19.78 -19.46 21.49
N SER A 94 20.49 -19.37 22.61
CA SER A 94 19.95 -19.58 23.96
C SER A 94 19.83 -18.23 24.68
N GLY A 95 18.60 -17.73 24.82
CA GLY A 95 18.32 -16.51 25.58
C GLY A 95 16.94 -15.92 25.34
N VAL A 96 16.30 -15.40 26.39
CA VAL A 96 14.98 -14.74 26.30
C VAL A 96 15.00 -13.54 25.34
N TRP A 97 16.10 -12.78 25.34
CA TRP A 97 16.31 -11.67 24.40
C TRP A 97 16.37 -12.13 22.94
N ALA A 98 16.91 -13.32 22.68
CA ALA A 98 16.90 -13.89 21.34
C ALA A 98 15.47 -14.25 20.92
N ILE A 99 14.64 -14.76 21.83
CA ILE A 99 13.22 -15.08 21.54
C ILE A 99 12.42 -13.81 21.25
N VAL A 100 12.56 -12.77 22.08
CA VAL A 100 11.89 -11.48 21.86
C VAL A 100 12.37 -10.83 20.57
N GLY A 101 13.67 -10.86 20.30
CA GLY A 101 14.24 -10.42 19.03
C GLY A 101 13.70 -11.22 17.84
N SER A 102 13.56 -12.54 17.98
CA SER A 102 13.01 -13.42 16.96
C SER A 102 11.55 -13.09 16.68
N LEU A 103 10.72 -12.90 17.71
CA LEU A 103 9.32 -12.51 17.57
C LEU A 103 9.18 -11.12 16.96
N PHE A 104 10.04 -10.17 17.34
CA PHE A 104 10.07 -8.84 16.74
C PHE A 104 10.45 -8.93 15.26
N VAL A 105 11.47 -9.71 14.91
CA VAL A 105 11.88 -9.98 13.52
C VAL A 105 10.76 -10.66 12.77
N ILE A 106 10.15 -11.73 13.28
CA ILE A 106 9.03 -12.43 12.62
C ILE A 106 7.85 -11.46 12.42
N SER A 107 7.48 -10.68 13.44
CA SER A 107 6.39 -9.71 13.34
C SER A 107 6.70 -8.57 12.36
N THR A 108 7.96 -8.18 12.24
CA THR A 108 8.40 -7.09 11.35
C THR A 108 8.73 -7.59 9.94
N CYS A 109 9.06 -8.87 9.79
CA CYS A 109 9.42 -9.50 8.51
C CYS A 109 8.22 -10.17 7.83
N HIS A 110 7.18 -10.54 8.57
CA HIS A 110 6.00 -11.12 7.95
C HIS A 110 5.31 -10.06 7.09
N THR A 111 5.29 -10.28 5.77
CA THR A 111 4.85 -9.32 4.74
C THR A 111 3.53 -8.66 5.09
N VAL A 112 2.57 -9.46 5.60
CA VAL A 112 1.21 -9.00 5.93
C VAL A 112 1.21 -8.04 7.11
N THR A 113 1.92 -8.35 8.21
CA THR A 113 1.94 -7.50 9.41
C THR A 113 2.80 -6.26 9.19
N ASN A 114 3.92 -6.40 8.48
CA ASN A 114 4.76 -5.28 8.05
C ASN A 114 3.94 -4.25 7.24
N THR A 115 3.19 -4.73 6.23
CA THR A 115 2.34 -3.87 5.40
C THR A 115 1.24 -3.20 6.22
N ALA A 116 0.61 -3.93 7.15
CA ALA A 116 -0.40 -3.36 8.05
C ALA A 116 0.16 -2.20 8.89
N LEU A 117 1.35 -2.40 9.49
CA LEU A 117 2.03 -1.36 10.28
C LEU A 117 2.42 -0.15 9.43
N MET A 118 2.89 -0.37 8.20
CA MET A 118 3.16 0.74 7.28
C MET A 118 1.91 1.54 6.95
N CYS A 119 0.78 0.88 6.68
CA CYS A 119 -0.48 1.58 6.44
C CYS A 119 -0.89 2.41 7.66
N CYS A 120 -0.80 1.86 8.87
CA CYS A 120 -1.09 2.59 10.11
C CYS A 120 -0.18 3.82 10.28
N ALA A 121 1.13 3.66 10.07
CA ALA A 121 2.10 4.76 10.16
C ALA A 121 1.84 5.84 9.11
N SER A 122 1.54 5.45 7.86
CA SER A 122 1.20 6.36 6.78
C SER A 122 -0.08 7.15 7.06
N ALA A 123 -1.15 6.51 7.57
CA ALA A 123 -2.38 7.21 7.93
C ALA A 123 -2.17 8.19 9.10
N PHE A 124 -1.35 7.81 10.09
CA PHE A 124 -0.97 8.71 11.18
C PHE A 124 -0.21 9.94 10.66
N LEU A 125 0.75 9.75 9.76
CA LEU A 125 1.47 10.84 9.08
C LEU A 125 0.52 11.73 8.26
N GLY A 126 -0.46 11.14 7.58
CA GLY A 126 -1.50 11.87 6.85
C GLY A 126 -2.31 12.78 7.77
N ALA A 127 -2.75 12.26 8.92
CA ALA A 127 -3.50 13.03 9.91
C ALA A 127 -2.69 14.18 10.51
N LEU A 128 -1.38 13.97 10.75
CA LEU A 128 -0.47 15.03 11.15
C LEU A 128 -0.31 16.09 10.05
N GLY A 129 -0.13 15.66 8.80
CA GLY A 129 -0.01 16.56 7.65
C GLY A 129 -1.25 17.43 7.45
N PHE A 130 -2.45 16.86 7.58
CA PHE A 130 -3.71 17.61 7.47
C PHE A 130 -3.86 18.68 8.55
N ARG A 131 -3.38 18.41 9.77
CA ARG A 131 -3.36 19.40 10.84
C ARG A 131 -2.38 20.53 10.56
N VAL A 132 -1.20 20.23 10.02
CA VAL A 132 -0.19 21.23 9.65
C VAL A 132 -0.71 22.15 8.54
N THR A 133 -1.45 21.62 7.58
CA THR A 133 -2.01 22.40 6.47
C THR A 133 -3.25 23.23 6.86
N GLY A 134 -3.65 23.21 8.13
CA GLY A 134 -4.77 24.00 8.62
C GLY A 134 -6.12 23.46 8.16
N GLY A 135 -6.23 22.14 7.97
CA GLY A 135 -7.50 21.47 7.79
C GLY A 135 -8.51 22.01 8.81
N LYS A 136 -9.67 22.47 8.33
CA LYS A 136 -10.67 23.18 9.14
C LYS A 136 -10.79 22.45 10.48
N PRO A 137 -10.31 23.05 11.59
CA PRO A 137 -10.63 22.50 12.88
C PRO A 137 -12.13 22.74 13.01
N GLU A 138 -12.95 21.73 12.66
CA GLU A 138 -14.21 21.61 13.38
C GLU A 138 -13.83 21.72 14.85
N ALA A 139 -14.50 22.62 15.55
CA ALA A 139 -14.11 23.20 16.84
C ALA A 139 -13.94 22.14 17.92
N VAL A 140 -12.80 21.46 17.88
CA VAL A 140 -12.46 20.30 18.70
C VAL A 140 -11.28 20.75 19.56
N ASP A 141 -11.61 21.56 20.58
CA ASP A 141 -10.64 22.25 21.43
C ASP A 141 -10.07 21.35 22.56
N GLY A 142 -10.30 20.04 22.52
CA GLY A 142 -9.85 19.08 23.53
C GLY A 142 -8.60 18.27 23.16
N VAL A 143 -7.66 18.11 24.11
CA VAL A 143 -6.54 17.14 23.98
C VAL A 143 -7.06 15.71 23.81
N ALA A 144 -8.15 15.37 24.51
CA ALA A 144 -8.80 14.06 24.40
C ALA A 144 -9.29 13.80 22.96
N ASP A 145 -9.86 14.82 22.32
CA ASP A 145 -10.40 14.69 20.98
C ASP A 145 -9.30 14.60 19.91
N ARG A 146 -8.15 15.25 20.12
CA ARG A 146 -6.97 15.06 19.25
C ARG A 146 -6.53 13.60 19.23
N ARG A 147 -6.45 12.97 20.40
CA ARG A 147 -6.10 11.54 20.50
C ARG A 147 -7.11 10.69 19.75
N ASN A 148 -8.40 10.97 19.92
CA ASN A 148 -9.46 10.27 19.21
C ASN A 148 -9.35 10.46 17.70
N ALA A 149 -8.99 11.66 17.22
CA ALA A 149 -8.77 11.93 15.80
C ALA A 149 -7.60 11.12 15.22
N TYR A 150 -6.47 11.03 15.94
CA TYR A 150 -5.33 10.20 15.50
C TYR A 150 -5.66 8.71 15.50
N VAL A 151 -6.33 8.22 16.55
CA VAL A 151 -6.76 6.82 16.61
C VAL A 151 -7.73 6.53 15.46
N ALA A 152 -8.68 7.42 15.20
CA ALA A 152 -9.60 7.29 14.07
C ALA A 152 -8.89 7.31 12.71
N ALA A 153 -7.83 8.11 12.54
CA ALA A 153 -7.04 8.09 11.31
C ALA A 153 -6.29 6.76 11.14
N VAL A 154 -5.65 6.26 12.20
CA VAL A 154 -4.94 4.98 12.19
C VAL A 154 -5.89 3.82 11.90
N THR A 155 -7.08 3.78 12.51
CA THR A 155 -8.06 2.73 12.25
C THR A 155 -8.58 2.76 10.82
N ARG A 156 -8.80 3.95 10.23
CA ARG A 156 -9.14 4.07 8.80
C ARG A 156 -8.01 3.54 7.91
N GLY A 157 -6.76 3.88 8.21
CA GLY A 157 -5.60 3.36 7.48
C GLY A 157 -5.47 1.84 7.56
N PHE A 158 -5.71 1.27 8.74
CA PHE A 158 -5.80 -0.18 8.93
C PHE A 158 -6.94 -0.81 8.11
N PHE A 159 -8.09 -0.13 8.02
CA PHE A 159 -9.21 -0.61 7.20
C PHE A 159 -8.86 -0.62 5.70
N ILE A 160 -8.14 0.38 5.20
CA ILE A 160 -7.62 0.38 3.81
C ILE A 160 -6.71 -0.82 3.57
N PHE A 161 -5.83 -1.14 4.53
CA PHE A 161 -5.03 -2.36 4.46
C PHE A 161 -5.91 -3.61 4.34
N LEU A 162 -6.96 -3.75 5.16
CA LEU A 162 -7.87 -4.90 5.09
C LEU A 162 -8.59 -5.01 3.74
N ILE A 163 -9.04 -3.89 3.17
CA ILE A 163 -9.66 -3.88 1.83
C ILE A 163 -8.67 -4.39 0.78
N ILE A 164 -7.46 -3.82 0.74
CA ILE A 164 -6.44 -4.19 -0.23
C ILE A 164 -6.06 -5.66 -0.06
N GLN A 165 -5.86 -6.10 1.17
CA GLN A 165 -5.50 -7.47 1.50
C GLN A 165 -6.61 -8.47 1.10
N SER A 166 -7.88 -8.14 1.39
CA SER A 166 -9.02 -8.97 0.97
C SER A 166 -9.13 -9.06 -0.55
N GLY A 167 -8.94 -7.93 -1.25
CA GLY A 167 -8.94 -7.89 -2.71
C GLY A 167 -7.80 -8.73 -3.31
N SER A 168 -6.61 -8.68 -2.70
CA SER A 168 -5.46 -9.47 -3.13
C SER A 168 -5.71 -10.98 -2.97
N ILE A 169 -6.37 -11.40 -1.89
CA ILE A 169 -6.71 -12.83 -1.66
C ILE A 169 -7.72 -13.30 -2.72
N ILE A 170 -8.73 -12.49 -3.01
CA ILE A 170 -9.77 -12.84 -4.00
C ILE A 170 -9.19 -12.90 -5.42
N LEU A 171 -8.28 -11.99 -5.77
CA LEU A 171 -7.72 -11.89 -7.12
C LEU A 171 -6.65 -12.95 -7.40
N SER A 172 -5.99 -13.49 -6.37
CA SER A 172 -4.91 -14.45 -6.57
C SER A 172 -4.74 -15.40 -5.37
N ASP A 173 -5.08 -16.66 -5.60
CA ASP A 173 -4.86 -17.76 -4.65
C ASP A 173 -3.36 -18.02 -4.38
N GLN A 174 -2.49 -17.57 -5.29
CA GLN A 174 -1.02 -17.64 -5.16
C GLN A 174 -0.34 -16.30 -4.83
N ALA A 175 -1.10 -15.28 -4.41
CA ALA A 175 -0.57 -13.96 -4.11
C ALA A 175 0.61 -13.99 -3.12
N PHE A 176 0.59 -14.93 -2.17
CA PHE A 176 1.57 -15.00 -1.08
C PHE A 176 2.65 -16.06 -1.31
N THR A 177 2.43 -17.03 -2.19
CA THR A 177 3.37 -18.13 -2.44
C THR A 177 4.47 -17.75 -3.43
N ASN A 178 4.20 -16.83 -4.37
CA ASN A 178 5.17 -16.34 -5.37
C ASN A 178 5.14 -14.80 -5.44
N LEU A 179 5.37 -14.15 -4.30
CA LEU A 179 5.42 -12.70 -4.22
C LEU A 179 6.78 -12.21 -4.77
N THR A 180 6.79 -11.73 -6.01
CA THR A 180 7.98 -11.08 -6.57
C THR A 180 8.22 -9.75 -5.85
N LEU A 181 9.51 -9.37 -5.69
CA LEU A 181 9.90 -8.10 -5.07
C LEU A 181 9.17 -6.89 -5.70
N GLU A 182 9.01 -6.92 -7.02
CA GLU A 182 8.29 -5.87 -7.76
C GLU A 182 6.82 -5.76 -7.34
N LYS A 183 6.12 -6.90 -7.18
CA LYS A 183 4.72 -6.91 -6.72
C LYS A 183 4.62 -6.38 -5.29
N TYR A 184 5.57 -6.76 -4.43
CA TYR A 184 5.63 -6.28 -3.05
C TYR A 184 5.78 -4.76 -2.98
N ILE A 185 6.76 -4.18 -3.69
CA ILE A 185 7.01 -2.74 -3.70
C ILE A 185 5.79 -1.97 -4.18
N ARG A 186 5.14 -2.45 -5.27
CA ARG A 186 3.92 -1.83 -5.80
C ARG A 186 2.77 -1.89 -4.80
N LEU A 187 2.56 -3.04 -4.16
CA LEU A 187 1.50 -3.25 -3.18
C LEU A 187 1.69 -2.35 -1.95
N VAL A 188 2.89 -2.35 -1.38
CA VAL A 188 3.22 -1.54 -0.21
C VAL A 188 3.20 -0.05 -0.53
N GLY A 189 3.76 0.37 -1.66
CA GLY A 189 3.75 1.78 -2.08
C GLY A 189 2.33 2.29 -2.30
N LEU A 190 1.49 1.51 -2.99
CA LEU A 190 0.10 1.89 -3.25
C LEU A 190 -0.74 1.88 -1.96
N SER A 191 -0.60 0.86 -1.11
CA SER A 191 -1.35 0.77 0.15
C SER A 191 -0.95 1.86 1.14
N SER A 192 0.34 2.18 1.28
CA SER A 192 0.82 3.28 2.11
C SER A 192 0.34 4.64 1.60
N LEU A 193 0.35 4.87 0.28
CA LEU A 193 -0.15 6.11 -0.33
C LEU A 193 -1.67 6.28 -0.10
N LEU A 194 -2.45 5.23 -0.30
CA LEU A 194 -3.90 5.26 -0.05
C LEU A 194 -4.21 5.47 1.43
N SER A 195 -3.48 4.78 2.30
CA SER A 195 -3.62 4.94 3.75
C SER A 195 -3.25 6.34 4.21
N PHE A 196 -2.17 6.92 3.69
CA PHE A 196 -1.81 8.32 3.91
C PHE A 196 -2.92 9.27 3.45
N THR A 197 -3.45 9.06 2.24
CA THR A 197 -4.51 9.90 1.66
C THR A 197 -5.77 9.88 2.53
N VAL A 198 -6.16 8.71 3.03
CA VAL A 198 -7.32 8.53 3.92
C VAL A 198 -7.08 9.10 5.32
N GLY A 199 -5.84 9.01 5.83
CA GLY A 199 -5.44 9.67 7.06
C GLY A 199 -5.43 11.19 6.93
N TYR A 200 -5.05 11.70 5.76
CA TYR A 200 -5.01 13.13 5.43
C TYR A 200 -6.42 13.70 5.26
N ASN A 201 -7.31 13.06 4.51
CA ASN A 201 -8.67 13.54 4.31
C ASN A 201 -9.72 12.47 4.67
N PRO A 202 -10.48 12.64 5.78
CA PRO A 202 -11.53 11.70 6.19
C PRO A 202 -12.63 11.52 5.14
N GLU A 203 -12.91 12.54 4.32
CA GLU A 203 -13.99 12.49 3.34
C GLU A 203 -13.71 11.48 2.22
N VAL A 204 -12.43 11.27 1.88
CA VAL A 204 -12.05 10.23 0.90
C VAL A 204 -12.45 8.84 1.40
N PHE A 205 -12.30 8.60 2.70
CA PHE A 205 -12.74 7.34 3.31
C PHE A 205 -14.25 7.17 3.29
N ARG A 206 -15.00 8.24 3.62
CA ARG A 206 -16.48 8.21 3.56
C ARG A 206 -16.97 7.90 2.15
N GLN A 207 -16.43 8.61 1.15
CA GLN A 207 -16.75 8.35 -0.26
C GLN A 207 -16.41 6.93 -0.70
N LEU A 208 -15.32 6.35 -0.19
CA LEU A 208 -14.96 4.97 -0.48
C LEU A 208 -15.99 4.00 0.10
N MET A 209 -16.39 4.19 1.36
CA MET A 209 -17.41 3.37 2.02
C MET A 209 -18.78 3.50 1.34
N ASP A 210 -19.21 4.71 1.00
CA ASP A 210 -20.48 4.95 0.31
C ASP A 210 -20.53 4.22 -1.04
N ARG A 211 -19.39 4.15 -1.75
CA ARG A 211 -19.28 3.40 -3.02
C ARG A 211 -19.39 1.90 -2.81
N VAL A 212 -18.87 1.39 -1.70
CA VAL A 212 -18.96 -0.04 -1.34
C VAL A 212 -20.41 -0.38 -0.97
N ASP A 213 -21.05 0.43 -0.12
CA ASP A 213 -22.43 0.22 0.32
C ASP A 213 -23.44 0.30 -0.82
N LYS A 214 -23.25 1.25 -1.75
CA LYS A 214 -24.09 1.37 -2.94
C LYS A 214 -24.05 0.11 -3.80
N LYS A 215 -22.85 -0.47 -4.02
CA LYS A 215 -22.70 -1.71 -4.81
C LYS A 215 -23.42 -2.90 -4.19
N PHE A 216 -23.51 -2.97 -2.86
CA PHE A 216 -24.25 -4.04 -2.19
C PHE A 216 -25.77 -3.81 -2.19
N SER A 217 -26.21 -2.56 -2.24
CA SER A 217 -27.64 -2.20 -2.25
C SER A 217 -28.29 -2.35 -3.62
N ASP A 218 -27.52 -2.24 -4.71
CA ASP A 218 -28.00 -2.39 -6.09
C ASP A 218 -28.26 -3.87 -6.48
N VAL A 219 -28.09 -4.82 -5.57
CA VAL A 219 -28.53 -6.21 -5.79
C VAL A 219 -30.06 -6.24 -5.70
N PRO A 220 -30.80 -6.40 -6.82
CA PRO A 220 -32.25 -6.31 -6.81
C PRO A 220 -32.82 -7.37 -5.86
N PRO A 221 -33.84 -7.03 -5.06
CA PRO A 221 -34.50 -8.01 -4.20
C PRO A 221 -34.96 -9.16 -5.09
N ASN A 222 -34.49 -10.37 -4.79
CA ASN A 222 -34.79 -11.58 -5.55
C ASN A 222 -36.32 -11.76 -5.56
N SER A 223 -36.96 -11.38 -6.66
CA SER A 223 -38.42 -11.34 -6.80
C SER A 223 -39.00 -12.69 -7.24
N GLY A 224 -38.25 -13.79 -7.09
CA GLY A 224 -38.74 -15.15 -7.32
C GLY A 224 -38.66 -15.94 -6.02
N GLY A 225 -39.70 -16.63 -5.56
CA GLY A 225 -41.00 -16.93 -6.13
C GLY A 225 -41.62 -17.96 -5.18
N THR A 226 -42.89 -17.77 -4.85
CA THR A 226 -43.74 -18.78 -4.22
C THR A 226 -44.13 -19.86 -5.21
#